data_AF-A0AAV3UGX4-F1
#
_entry.id   AF-A0AAV3UGX4-F1
#
_cell.length_a   1.000
_cell.length_b   1.000
_cell.length_c   1.000
_cell.angle_alpha   90.00
_cell.angle_beta   90.00
_cell.angle_gamma   90.00
#
_symmetry.space_group_name_H-M   'P 1'
#
loop_
_entity.id
_entity.type
_entity.pdbx_description
1 polymer ?
#
loop_
_entity_poly.entity_id
_entity_poly.type
_entity_poly.pdbx_seq_one_letter_code
_entity_poly.pdbx_strand_id
1 'polypeptide(L)'
;MSDDRPSVEDRAESGELGEFDQALEEQDYPLTGDELVSAFGDYEVESVDGTQSIEEVLGSADEKTYNSADEVRDDILNQLNRQE
;
A
#
# COMPACT_ATOMS: atom_id res chain seq x y z
N MET A 1 -14.23 18.87 23.72
CA MET A 1 -14.16 18.16 22.43
C MET A 1 -12.84 17.43 22.49
N SER A 2 -12.89 16.15 22.84
CA SER A 2 -11.72 15.29 22.78
C SER A 2 -11.47 15.04 21.30
N ASP A 3 -10.28 15.39 20.83
CA ASP A 3 -9.79 15.07 19.51
C ASP A 3 -9.61 13.54 19.48
N ASP A 4 -10.67 12.84 19.07
CA ASP A 4 -10.73 11.39 18.85
C ASP A 4 -10.03 11.09 17.51
N ARG A 5 -8.75 11.45 17.44
CA ARG A 5 -7.88 11.00 16.36
C ARG A 5 -7.42 9.60 16.76
N PRO A 6 -7.74 8.55 15.99
CA PRO A 6 -7.20 7.23 16.27
C PRO A 6 -5.67 7.34 16.30
N SER A 7 -5.05 6.82 17.37
CA SER A 7 -3.61 6.67 17.43
C SER A 7 -3.17 5.83 16.24
N VAL A 8 -2.09 6.24 15.57
CA VAL A 8 -1.48 5.51 14.44
C VAL A 8 -1.24 4.03 14.71
N GLU A 9 -1.12 3.65 15.99
CA GLU A 9 -0.91 2.29 16.49
C GLU A 9 -2.13 1.35 16.30
N ASP A 10 -3.36 1.87 16.24
CA ASP A 10 -4.59 1.06 15.99
C ASP A 10 -4.78 0.73 14.49
N ARG A 11 -4.13 1.52 13.62
CA ARG A 11 -4.27 1.42 12.15
C ARG A 11 -3.45 0.25 11.58
N ALA A 12 -2.31 -0.04 12.19
CA ALA A 12 -1.41 -1.13 11.78
C ALA A 12 -2.03 -2.53 12.02
N GLU A 13 -2.90 -2.69 13.03
CA GLU A 13 -3.58 -3.98 13.29
C GLU A 13 -4.67 -4.31 12.26
N SER A 14 -5.07 -3.34 11.43
CA SER A 14 -6.17 -3.48 10.47
C SER A 14 -5.72 -3.76 9.03
N GLY A 15 -4.46 -4.12 8.77
CA GLY A 15 -4.00 -4.39 7.38
C GLY A 15 -4.25 -3.21 6.42
N GLU A 16 -4.43 -2.01 6.97
CA GLU A 16 -4.71 -0.80 6.25
C GLU A 16 -3.36 -0.15 5.96
N LEU A 17 -3.07 0.17 4.69
CA LEU A 17 -1.82 0.83 4.29
C LEU A 17 -1.81 2.32 4.69
N GLY A 18 -2.52 2.67 5.76
CA GLY A 18 -2.69 4.02 6.27
C GLY A 18 -3.30 4.97 5.24
N GLU A 19 -2.58 6.04 4.91
CA GLU A 19 -3.00 7.06 3.94
C GLU A 19 -2.91 6.57 2.48
N PHE A 20 -2.04 5.59 2.21
CA PHE A 20 -1.90 5.02 0.88
C PHE A 20 -3.17 4.24 0.46
N ASP A 21 -3.88 3.66 1.43
CA ASP A 21 -5.13 2.95 1.23
C ASP A 21 -6.21 3.82 0.57
N GLN A 22 -6.42 5.01 1.11
CA GLN A 22 -7.37 5.99 0.57
C GLN A 22 -6.92 6.50 -0.80
N ALA A 23 -5.62 6.74 -0.95
CA ALA A 23 -5.10 7.24 -2.21
C ALA A 23 -5.28 6.24 -3.36
N LEU A 24 -5.20 4.93 -3.06
CA LEU A 24 -5.52 3.85 -4.00
C LEU A 24 -7.01 3.82 -4.40
N GLU A 25 -7.92 4.05 -3.46
CA GLU A 25 -9.36 4.11 -3.75
C GLU A 25 -9.73 5.29 -4.65
N GLU A 26 -8.96 6.38 -4.59
CA GLU A 26 -9.15 7.57 -5.42
C GLU A 26 -8.58 7.42 -6.84
N GLN A 27 -7.89 6.32 -7.17
CA GLN A 27 -7.32 6.10 -8.50
C GLN A 27 -8.33 5.57 -9.53
N ASP A 28 -8.05 5.89 -10.80
CA ASP A 28 -8.79 5.36 -11.95
C ASP A 28 -8.18 4.03 -12.41
N TYR A 29 -8.94 2.95 -12.29
CA TYR A 29 -8.55 1.61 -12.72
C TYR A 29 -9.06 1.29 -14.14
N PRO A 30 -8.34 0.45 -14.92
CA PRO A 30 -7.14 -0.33 -14.54
C PRO A 30 -5.85 0.51 -14.53
N LEU A 31 -4.95 0.18 -13.60
CA LEU A 31 -3.67 0.87 -13.37
C LEU A 31 -2.52 -0.14 -13.45
N THR A 32 -1.44 0.22 -14.14
CA THR A 32 -0.25 -0.64 -14.24
C THR A 32 0.68 -0.49 -13.04
N GLY A 33 1.46 -1.52 -12.71
CA GLY A 33 2.47 -1.44 -11.65
C GLY A 33 3.42 -0.25 -11.84
N ASP A 34 3.83 0.01 -13.09
CA ASP A 34 4.68 1.16 -13.46
C ASP A 34 3.99 2.52 -13.17
N GLU A 35 2.73 2.69 -13.55
CA GLU A 35 1.95 3.90 -13.23
C GLU A 35 1.77 4.07 -11.72
N LEU A 36 1.58 2.96 -11.00
CA LEU A 36 1.37 2.96 -9.58
C LEU A 36 2.67 3.31 -8.83
N VAL A 37 3.80 2.72 -9.21
CA VAL A 37 5.13 3.07 -8.68
C VAL A 37 5.52 4.49 -9.08
N SER A 38 5.15 4.95 -10.27
CA SER A 38 5.42 6.34 -10.65
C SER A 38 4.60 7.35 -9.84
N ALA A 39 3.38 7.02 -9.44
CA ALA A 39 2.52 7.90 -8.63
C ALA A 39 2.79 7.77 -7.12
N PHE A 40 3.11 6.56 -6.67
CA PHE A 40 3.14 6.20 -5.26
C PHE A 40 4.42 5.52 -4.80
N GLY A 41 5.43 5.36 -5.65
CA GLY A 41 6.67 4.66 -5.30
C GLY A 41 7.37 5.22 -4.05
N ASP A 42 7.27 6.53 -3.85
CA ASP A 42 7.83 7.26 -2.70
C ASP A 42 7.00 7.09 -1.41
N TYR A 43 5.79 6.51 -1.49
CA TYR A 43 5.01 6.24 -0.29
C TYR A 43 5.65 5.13 0.54
N GLU A 44 5.78 5.39 1.83
CA GLU A 44 6.27 4.43 2.80
C GLU A 44 5.09 3.69 3.43
N VAL A 45 5.11 2.37 3.37
CA VAL A 45 4.16 1.48 4.04
C VAL A 45 4.83 0.79 5.21
N GLU A 46 4.10 0.64 6.31
CA GLU A 46 4.59 -0.08 7.48
C GLU A 46 4.47 -1.59 7.24
N SER A 47 5.57 -2.30 7.50
CA SER A 47 5.71 -3.75 7.41
C SER A 47 6.22 -4.30 8.74
N VAL A 48 6.11 -5.62 8.91
CA VAL A 48 6.57 -6.34 10.11
C VAL A 48 8.07 -6.18 10.38
N ASP A 49 8.87 -5.91 9.35
CA ASP A 49 10.33 -5.71 9.45
C ASP A 49 10.73 -4.22 9.56
N GLY A 50 9.76 -3.30 9.39
CA GLY A 50 9.98 -1.86 9.37
C GLY A 50 9.21 -1.17 8.25
N THR A 51 9.57 0.07 7.94
CA THR A 51 8.94 0.84 6.86
C THR A 51 9.61 0.50 5.51
N GLN A 52 8.80 0.21 4.48
CA GLN A 52 9.27 -0.07 3.12
C GLN A 52 8.54 0.82 2.11
N SER A 53 9.24 1.21 1.05
CA SER A 53 8.65 2.03 -0.02
C SER A 53 7.85 1.17 -0.98
N ILE A 54 6.74 1.71 -1.51
CA ILE A 54 5.92 1.03 -2.51
C ILE A 54 6.76 0.61 -3.73
N GLU A 55 7.73 1.44 -4.16
CA GLU A 55 8.63 1.06 -5.26
C GLU A 55 9.43 -0.21 -4.97
N GLU A 56 9.79 -0.45 -3.71
CA GLU A 56 10.60 -1.61 -3.32
C GLU A 56 9.72 -2.85 -3.24
N VAL A 57 8.52 -2.69 -2.66
CA VAL A 57 7.53 -3.76 -2.51
C VAL A 57 6.92 -4.15 -3.86
N LEU A 58 6.72 -3.21 -4.78
CA LEU A 58 6.12 -3.47 -6.09
C LEU A 58 7.12 -3.48 -7.25
N GLY A 59 8.40 -3.21 -7.03
CA GLY A 59 9.44 -3.23 -8.08
C GLY A 59 9.75 -4.61 -8.66
N SER A 60 8.98 -5.64 -8.28
CA SER A 60 8.94 -6.96 -8.93
C SER A 60 7.61 -7.24 -9.65
N ALA A 61 6.65 -6.32 -9.53
CA ALA A 61 5.28 -6.41 -10.03
C ALA A 61 4.97 -5.38 -11.13
N ASP A 62 5.98 -4.67 -11.66
CA ASP A 62 5.86 -3.63 -12.69
C ASP A 62 5.07 -4.08 -13.94
N GLU A 63 5.09 -5.37 -14.26
CA GLU A 63 4.41 -5.96 -15.42
C GLU A 63 2.92 -6.31 -15.16
N LYS A 64 2.45 -6.16 -13.91
CA LYS A 64 1.08 -6.50 -13.50
C LYS A 64 0.16 -5.31 -13.73
N THR A 65 -1.07 -5.61 -14.15
CA THR A 65 -2.16 -4.63 -14.23
C THR A 65 -3.13 -4.90 -13.11
N TYR A 66 -3.40 -3.87 -12.32
CA TYR A 66 -4.34 -3.91 -11.23
C TYR A 66 -5.70 -3.37 -11.69
N ASN A 67 -6.77 -4.05 -11.31
CA ASN A 67 -8.13 -3.68 -11.71
C ASN A 67 -8.89 -2.95 -10.59
N SER A 68 -8.36 -2.98 -9.37
CA SER A 68 -8.93 -2.36 -8.17
C SER A 68 -7.87 -2.06 -7.13
N ALA A 69 -8.17 -1.14 -6.22
CA ALA A 69 -7.36 -0.82 -5.05
C ALA A 69 -7.11 -2.04 -4.15
N ASP A 70 -8.14 -2.88 -3.96
CA ASP A 70 -8.03 -4.13 -3.21
C ASP A 70 -6.97 -5.07 -3.79
N GLU A 71 -6.84 -5.13 -5.12
CA GLU A 71 -5.88 -6.02 -5.80
C GLU A 71 -4.44 -5.55 -5.58
N VAL A 72 -4.22 -4.23 -5.54
CA VAL A 72 -2.92 -3.64 -5.19
C VAL A 72 -2.58 -3.93 -3.73
N ARG A 73 -3.54 -3.68 -2.83
CA ARG A 73 -3.38 -3.86 -1.39
C ARG A 73 -3.03 -5.29 -1.03
N ASP A 74 -3.78 -6.26 -1.56
CA ASP A 74 -3.54 -7.69 -1.32
C ASP A 74 -2.15 -8.11 -1.81
N ASP A 75 -1.73 -7.59 -2.97
CA ASP A 75 -0.41 -7.88 -3.54
C ASP A 75 0.73 -7.34 -2.67
N ILE A 76 0.61 -6.10 -2.20
CA ILE A 76 1.55 -5.45 -1.26
C ILE A 76 1.59 -6.24 0.05
N LEU A 77 0.45 -6.48 0.69
CA LEU A 77 0.37 -7.22 1.95
C LEU A 77 0.96 -8.63 1.80
N ASN A 78 0.70 -9.31 0.68
CA ASN A 78 1.28 -10.61 0.39
C ASN A 78 2.80 -10.55 0.19
N GLN A 79 3.34 -9.51 -0.46
CA GLN A 79 4.79 -9.27 -0.55
C GLN A 79 5.41 -9.08 0.84
N LEU A 80 4.80 -8.22 1.67
CA LEU A 80 5.27 -7.93 3.02
C LEU A 80 5.22 -9.18 3.92
N ASN A 81 4.20 -10.03 3.78
CA ASN A 81 4.06 -11.28 4.54
C ASN A 81 4.96 -12.42 4.05
N ARG A 82 5.49 -12.37 2.82
CA ARG A 82 6.24 -13.48 2.20
C ARG A 82 7.69 -13.62 2.66
N GLN A 83 8.23 -12.66 3.40
CA GLN A 83 9.63 -12.71 3.88
C GLN A 83 9.77 -13.79 4.98
N GLU A 84 10.04 -15.04 4.59
CA GLU A 84 10.41 -16.18 5.47
C GLU A 84 11.86 -16.65 5.29
#